data_AF-A0A2D0KCS6-F1
#
_entry.id   AF-A0A2D0KCS6-F1
#
_cell.length_a   1.000
_cell.length_b   1.000
_cell.length_c   1.000
_cell.angle_alpha   90.00
_cell.angle_beta   90.00
_cell.angle_gamma   90.00
#
_symmetry.space_group_name_H-M   'P 1'
#
loop_
_entity.id
_entity.type
_entity.pdbx_description
1 polymer ?
#
loop_
_entity_poly.entity_id
_entity_poly.type
_entity_poly.pdbx_seq_one_letter_code
_entity_poly.pdbx_strand_id
1 'polypeptide(L)'
;MRKIEYAVTDANDLADPTDRYELENPIWDDSYPDYLAEECADDYYANHDGFDDRGPIEMTIFNNGELFGTFNIELESTFSATRKNND
;
A
#
# COMPACT_ATOMS: atom_id res chain seq x y z
N MET A 1 21.28 -0.62 5.34
CA MET A 1 19.83 -0.73 5.59
C MET A 1 19.16 -0.72 4.24
N ARG A 2 18.14 -1.57 4.04
CA ARG A 2 17.33 -1.51 2.83
C ARG A 2 16.40 -0.31 2.95
N LYS A 3 16.25 0.45 1.87
CA LYS A 3 15.27 1.53 1.75
C LYS A 3 14.13 1.02 0.89
N ILE A 4 12.93 0.93 1.46
CA ILE A 4 11.75 0.49 0.72
C ILE A 4 10.95 1.72 0.35
N GLU A 5 10.67 1.85 -0.93
CA GLU A 5 9.91 2.96 -1.49
C GLU A 5 8.75 2.37 -2.30
N TYR A 6 7.62 3.08 -2.36
CA TYR A 6 6.48 2.65 -3.14
C TYR A 6 5.76 3.83 -3.78
N ALA A 7 5.02 3.54 -4.84
CA ALA A 7 4.24 4.51 -5.59
C ALA A 7 2.95 3.87 -6.10
N VAL A 8 1.85 4.62 -6.06
CA VAL A 8 0.55 4.20 -6.58
C VAL A 8 0.44 4.64 -8.03
N THR A 9 0.15 3.70 -8.95
CA THR A 9 0.26 3.92 -10.40
C THR A 9 -0.56 5.11 -10.90
N ASP A 10 -1.76 5.33 -10.35
CA ASP A 10 -2.66 6.41 -10.78
C ASP A 10 -2.47 7.73 -9.99
N ALA A 11 -1.62 7.73 -8.95
CA ALA A 11 -1.41 8.89 -8.08
C ALA A 11 0.01 9.48 -8.19
N ASN A 12 1.02 8.67 -8.53
CA ASN A 12 2.43 9.06 -8.52
C ASN A 12 3.12 8.83 -9.86
N ASP A 13 4.15 9.62 -10.17
CA ASP A 13 5.10 9.36 -11.25
C ASP A 13 6.14 8.31 -10.84
N LEU A 14 5.93 7.07 -11.31
CA LEU A 14 6.82 5.93 -11.09
C LEU A 14 8.29 6.20 -11.50
N ALA A 15 8.53 7.08 -12.46
CA ALA A 15 9.86 7.39 -12.95
C ALA A 15 10.60 8.43 -12.08
N ASP A 16 9.88 9.20 -11.26
CA ASP A 16 10.46 10.21 -10.38
C ASP A 16 10.61 9.67 -8.94
N PRO A 17 11.84 9.42 -8.45
CA PRO A 17 12.06 8.94 -7.09
C PRO A 17 11.57 9.90 -5.99
N THR A 18 11.36 11.18 -6.31
CA THR A 18 10.87 12.18 -5.35
C THR A 18 9.36 12.13 -5.16
N ASP A 19 8.64 11.44 -6.04
CA ASP A 19 7.19 11.22 -5.98
C ASP A 19 6.83 9.84 -5.41
N ARG A 20 7.80 9.16 -4.78
CA ARG A 20 7.61 7.87 -4.10
C ARG A 20 7.56 8.08 -2.60
N TYR A 21 6.72 7.29 -1.92
CA TYR A 21 6.67 7.24 -0.47
C TYR A 21 7.75 6.27 0.05
N GLU A 22 8.27 6.52 1.25
CA GLU A 22 9.23 5.64 1.92
C GLU A 22 8.55 4.92 3.08
N LEU A 23 8.59 3.58 3.08
CA LEU A 23 8.06 2.79 4.17
C LEU A 23 9.06 2.77 5.34
N GLU A 24 8.66 3.31 6.49
CA GLU A 24 9.50 3.33 7.68
C GLU A 24 9.55 1.95 8.38
N ASN A 25 10.76 1.46 8.67
CA ASN A 25 11.02 0.20 9.39
C ASN A 25 10.33 -1.05 8.79
N PRO A 26 10.53 -1.35 7.49
CA PRO A 26 9.82 -2.43 6.80
C PRO A 26 10.17 -3.82 7.37
N ILE A 27 9.16 -4.69 7.51
CA ILE A 27 9.36 -6.09 7.87
C ILE A 27 9.59 -6.90 6.60
N TRP A 28 10.87 -7.11 6.30
CA TRP A 28 11.26 -7.80 5.07
C TRP A 28 11.32 -9.33 5.25
N ASP A 29 10.50 -10.05 4.49
CA ASP A 29 10.64 -11.49 4.25
C ASP A 29 10.65 -11.79 2.74
N ASP A 30 11.80 -12.24 2.21
CA ASP A 30 11.96 -12.60 0.80
C ASP A 30 10.99 -13.72 0.35
N SER A 31 10.42 -14.47 1.29
CA SER A 31 9.48 -15.57 1.02
C SER A 31 8.04 -15.08 0.85
N TYR A 32 7.72 -13.87 1.29
CA TYR A 32 6.36 -13.30 1.29
C TYR A 32 6.38 -11.85 0.78
N PRO A 33 6.68 -11.64 -0.52
CA PRO A 33 6.70 -10.31 -1.12
C PRO A 33 5.35 -9.59 -1.03
N ASP A 34 4.25 -10.34 -1.01
CA ASP A 34 2.89 -9.80 -0.90
C ASP A 34 2.67 -9.12 0.47
N TYR A 35 3.28 -9.63 1.53
CA TYR A 35 3.19 -9.03 2.87
C TYR A 35 3.82 -7.63 2.89
N LEU A 36 4.93 -7.43 2.18
CA LEU A 36 5.54 -6.11 2.05
C LEU A 36 4.63 -5.14 1.28
N ALA A 37 3.92 -5.63 0.28
CA ALA A 37 2.95 -4.82 -0.45
C ALA A 37 1.77 -4.41 0.44
N GLU A 38 1.28 -5.32 1.29
CA GLU A 38 0.27 -5.02 2.31
C GLU A 38 0.77 -3.96 3.29
N GLU A 39 2.02 -4.04 3.79
CA GLU A 39 2.59 -3.00 4.66
C GLU A 39 2.66 -1.62 3.97
N CYS A 40 3.07 -1.57 2.70
CA CYS A 40 3.06 -0.33 1.92
C CYS A 40 1.65 0.24 1.72
N ALA A 41 0.65 -0.62 1.51
CA ALA A 41 -0.75 -0.20 1.38
C ALA A 41 -1.33 0.33 2.70
N ASP A 42 -1.02 -0.32 3.82
CA ASP A 42 -1.42 0.16 5.15
C ASP A 42 -0.81 1.54 5.45
N ASP A 43 0.46 1.74 5.10
CA ASP A 43 1.13 3.03 5.23
C ASP A 43 0.50 4.10 4.32
N TYR A 44 0.22 3.77 3.05
CA TYR A 44 -0.47 4.66 2.11
C TYR A 44 -1.84 5.09 2.63
N TYR A 45 -2.62 4.14 3.14
CA TYR A 45 -3.94 4.38 3.69
C TYR A 45 -3.91 5.24 4.97
N ALA A 46 -2.94 5.01 5.85
CA ALA A 46 -2.87 5.67 7.16
C ALA A 46 -2.20 7.05 7.14
N ASN A 47 -1.17 7.23 6.30
CA ASN A 47 -0.24 8.36 6.38
C ASN A 47 -0.21 9.25 5.13
N HIS A 48 -0.85 8.82 4.05
CA HIS A 48 -0.88 9.53 2.77
C HIS A 48 -2.33 9.73 2.29
N ASP A 49 -2.54 9.77 0.97
CA ASP A 49 -3.84 10.07 0.37
C ASP A 49 -4.71 8.82 0.17
N GLY A 50 -4.28 7.65 0.68
CA GLY A 50 -4.97 6.37 0.45
C GLY A 50 -6.28 6.19 1.21
N PHE A 51 -6.58 7.02 2.21
CA PHE A 51 -7.80 6.89 3.01
C PHE A 51 -9.09 6.99 2.18
N ASP A 52 -9.09 7.85 1.15
CA ASP A 52 -10.26 8.09 0.29
C ASP A 52 -10.28 7.20 -0.97
N ASP A 53 -9.23 6.41 -1.20
CA ASP A 53 -9.12 5.55 -2.36
C ASP A 53 -10.09 4.36 -2.28
N ARG A 54 -10.62 3.98 -3.43
CA ARG A 54 -11.53 2.84 -3.58
C ARG A 54 -10.77 1.77 -4.34
N GLY A 55 -10.34 0.73 -3.61
CA GLY A 55 -9.62 -0.38 -4.21
C GLY A 55 -10.37 -1.05 -5.37
N PRO A 56 -9.66 -1.84 -6.20
CA PRO A 56 -8.23 -2.14 -6.08
C PRO A 56 -7.31 -0.96 -6.43
N ILE A 57 -6.18 -0.86 -5.74
CA ILE A 57 -5.07 0.05 -6.07
C ILE A 57 -3.90 -0.73 -6.65
N GLU A 58 -3.24 -0.19 -7.67
CA GLU A 58 -2.00 -0.76 -8.20
C GLU A 58 -0.81 -0.03 -7.57
N MET A 59 0.06 -0.79 -6.92
CA MET A 59 1.20 -0.26 -6.19
C MET A 59 2.50 -0.89 -6.69
N THR A 60 3.47 -0.05 -7.01
CA THR A 60 4.82 -0.48 -7.41
C THR A 60 5.79 -0.23 -6.28
N ILE A 61 6.58 -1.26 -5.93
CA ILE A 61 7.55 -1.25 -4.84
C ILE A 61 8.96 -1.21 -5.42
N PHE A 62 9.84 -0.47 -4.75
CA PHE A 62 11.25 -0.33 -5.04
C PHE A 62 12.08 -0.66 -3.81
N ASN A 63 13.24 -1.28 -4.02
CA ASN A 63 14.22 -1.59 -2.98
C ASN A 63 15.56 -0.93 -3.32
N ASN A 64 15.96 0.04 -2.51
CA ASN A 64 17.12 0.90 -2.77
C ASN A 64 17.05 1.58 -4.15
N GLY A 65 15.85 2.02 -4.56
CA GLY A 65 15.59 2.67 -5.84
C GLY A 65 15.41 1.73 -7.04
N GLU A 66 15.69 0.43 -6.90
CA GLU A 66 15.48 -0.57 -7.97
C GLU A 66 14.07 -1.14 -7.92
N LEU A 67 13.44 -1.35 -9.09
CA LEU A 67 12.11 -1.96 -9.19
C LEU A 67 12.12 -3.36 -8.58
N PHE A 68 11.31 -3.56 -7.54
CA PHE A 68 11.10 -4.85 -6.90
C PHE A 68 9.93 -5.60 -7.54
N GLY A 69 8.79 -4.93 -7.71
CA GLY A 69 7.59 -5.51 -8.30
C GLY A 69 6.39 -4.58 -8.25
N THR A 70 5.34 -4.95 -8.98
CA THR A 70 4.05 -4.26 -9.01
C THR A 70 2.96 -5.21 -8.55
N PHE A 71 2.12 -4.73 -7.64
CA PHE A 71 1.11 -5.50 -6.93
C PHE A 71 -0.25 -4.84 -7.12
N ASN A 72 -1.28 -5.67 -7.19
CA ASN A 72 -2.66 -5.23 -7.19
C ASN A 72 -3.23 -5.50 -5.80
N ILE A 73 -3.65 -4.45 -5.10
CA ILE A 73 -4.03 -4.50 -3.69
C ILE A 73 -5.52 -4.17 -3.57
N GLU A 74 -6.27 -5.14 -3.07
CA GLU A 74 -7.71 -5.00 -2.84
C GLU A 74 -7.96 -4.39 -1.45
N LEU A 75 -8.82 -3.37 -1.39
CA LEU A 75 -9.25 -2.77 -0.13
C LEU A 75 -10.49 -3.50 0.40
N GLU A 76 -10.30 -4.47 1.29
CA GLU A 76 -11.43 -5.12 1.95
C GLU A 76 -12.01 -4.22 3.05
N SER A 77 -13.11 -3.53 2.75
CA SER A 77 -13.85 -2.71 3.72
C SER A 77 -15.06 -3.49 4.28
N THR A 78 -14.94 -4.04 5.50
CA THR A 78 -16.09 -4.70 6.17
C THR A 78 -16.81 -3.80 7.16
N PHE A 79 -18.00 -3.33 6.79
CA PHE A 79 -19.03 -2.87 7.71
C PHE A 79 -20.10 -3.94 7.89
N SER A 80 -20.43 -4.26 9.14
CA SER A 80 -21.51 -5.21 9.48
C SER A 80 -22.63 -4.51 10.24
N ALA A 81 -23.88 -4.91 9.99
CA ALA A 81 -25.08 -4.31 10.58
C ALA A 81 -26.07 -5.37 11.08
N THR A 82 -26.72 -5.08 12.21
CA THR A 82 -27.72 -5.93 12.85
C THR A 82 -29.01 -5.16 13.11
N ARG A 83 -30.17 -5.80 12.93
CA ARG A 83 -31.50 -5.16 13.04
C ARG A 83 -31.78 -4.72 14.48
N LYS A 84 -32.15 -3.45 14.68
CA LYS A 84 -32.71 -2.96 15.94
C LYS A 84 -34.18 -3.33 16.05
N ASN A 85 -34.53 -4.25 16.94
CA ASN A 85 -35.92 -4.45 17.37
C ASN A 85 -36.20 -3.41 18.47
N ASN A 86 -37.24 -2.60 18.29
CA ASN A 86 -37.76 -1.74 19.37
C ASN A 86 -38.85 -2.56 20.08
N ASP A 87 -38.57 -2.97 21.33
CA ASP A 87 -39.59 -3.53 22.24
C ASP A 87 -40.52 -2.43 22.78
#